data_AF-A0A2I1GSY6-F1
#
_entry.id   AF-A0A2I1GSY6-F1
#
_cell.length_a   1.000
_cell.length_b   1.000
_cell.length_c   1.000
_cell.angle_alpha   90.00
_cell.angle_beta   90.00
_cell.angle_gamma   90.00
#
_symmetry.space_group_name_H-M   'P 1'
#
loop_
_entity.id
_entity.type
_entity.pdbx_description
1 polymer ?
#
loop_
_entity_poly.entity_id
_entity_poly.type
_entity_poly.pdbx_seq_one_letter_code
_entity_poly.pdbx_strand_id
1 'polypeptide(L)'
;MQITSHLRTGKECIVFLVQVYDYEIKDAVLKIEVCKNTEIFQVCCEISVLHALSDLSCIPKILFEGYTMRGSLALLTDFVGLPLESWISDNGNIDDYTIFQIILDLLSCLKKIHAHGYIYGDVAIRNVIQRNGHFYFIDFGLATSLQFYFNPWQEIIQDYDGLCQIIGIIKFGKKMSFLELIDKLKGKLKSFVIFVENASRWKTTDKEEKYLEKFDAIIRQFYEKLPKKILQI
;
A
#
# COMPACT_ATOMS: atom_id res chain seq x y z
N MET A 1 -20.88 0.89 20.23
CA MET A 1 -20.07 0.17 19.21
C MET A 1 -20.37 -1.31 19.27
N GLN A 2 -20.47 -1.98 18.12
CA GLN A 2 -20.64 -3.43 18.01
C GLN A 2 -19.59 -4.01 17.06
N ILE A 3 -18.94 -5.11 17.45
CA ILE A 3 -18.06 -5.87 16.56
C ILE A 3 -18.95 -6.71 15.64
N THR A 4 -18.80 -6.52 14.33
CA THR A 4 -19.54 -7.25 13.30
C THR A 4 -18.74 -8.46 12.82
N SER A 5 -17.42 -8.34 12.69
CA SER A 5 -16.55 -9.46 12.37
C SER A 5 -15.13 -9.29 12.92
N HIS A 6 -14.45 -10.41 13.12
CA HIS A 6 -13.00 -10.43 13.33
C HIS A 6 -12.32 -10.52 11.97
N LEU A 7 -11.40 -9.60 11.69
CA LEU A 7 -10.71 -9.54 10.39
C LEU A 7 -9.32 -10.16 10.47
N ARG A 8 -8.56 -9.88 11.52
CA ARG A 8 -7.17 -10.35 11.65
C ARG A 8 -6.71 -10.36 13.11
N THR A 9 -5.94 -11.38 13.47
CA THR A 9 -5.08 -11.35 14.66
C THR A 9 -3.64 -11.39 14.20
N GLY A 10 -2.93 -10.28 14.39
CA GLY A 10 -1.49 -10.17 14.21
C GLY A 10 -0.75 -10.33 15.53
N LYS A 11 0.59 -10.32 15.44
CA LYS A 11 1.46 -10.34 16.62
C LYS A 11 1.31 -9.07 17.47
N GLU A 12 1.21 -7.92 16.80
CA GLU A 12 1.21 -6.60 17.45
C GLU A 12 -0.21 -6.02 17.61
N CYS A 13 -1.16 -6.40 16.76
CA CYS A 13 -2.50 -5.85 16.74
C CYS A 13 -3.59 -6.89 16.43
N ILE A 14 -4.81 -6.60 16.87
CA ILE A 14 -6.03 -7.31 16.42
C ILE A 14 -6.91 -6.32 15.68
N VAL A 15 -7.51 -6.77 14.59
CA VAL A 15 -8.32 -5.96 13.67
C VAL A 15 -9.74 -6.53 13.59
N PHE A 16 -10.73 -5.66 13.72
CA PHE A 16 -12.16 -5.96 13.67
C PHE A 16 -12.88 -5.07 12.67
N LEU A 17 -13.94 -5.59 12.07
CA LEU A 17 -14.98 -4.78 11.45
C LEU A 17 -15.99 -4.42 12.55
N VAL A 18 -16.39 -3.15 12.60
CA VAL A 18 -17.28 -2.65 13.63
C VAL A 18 -18.33 -1.69 13.09
N GLN A 19 -19.43 -1.58 13.84
CA GLN A 19 -20.49 -0.60 13.72
C GLN A 19 -20.46 0.36 14.91
N VAL A 20 -20.63 1.65 14.68
CA VAL A 20 -20.72 2.66 15.75
C VAL A 20 -22.05 3.40 15.66
N TYR A 21 -23.05 2.86 16.38
CA TYR A 21 -24.44 3.35 16.33
C TYR A 21 -24.60 4.82 16.70
N ASP A 22 -23.94 5.29 17.77
CA ASP A 22 -24.07 6.66 18.26
C ASP A 22 -23.61 7.72 17.23
N TYR A 23 -22.83 7.30 16.23
CA TYR A 23 -22.29 8.15 15.16
C TYR A 23 -22.78 7.72 13.76
N GLU A 24 -23.76 6.82 13.68
CA GLU A 24 -24.31 6.28 12.42
C GLU A 24 -23.26 5.65 11.48
N ILE A 25 -22.13 5.19 12.02
CA ILE A 25 -21.05 4.56 11.24
C ILE A 25 -21.40 3.08 11.02
N LYS A 26 -21.72 2.74 9.76
CA LYS A 26 -22.13 1.39 9.37
C LYS A 26 -20.99 0.40 9.21
N ASP A 27 -19.83 0.87 8.75
CA ASP A 27 -18.67 0.02 8.51
C ASP A 27 -17.40 0.80 8.83
N ALA A 28 -16.64 0.32 9.80
CA ALA A 28 -15.33 0.85 10.15
C ALA A 28 -14.38 -0.25 10.59
N VAL A 29 -13.07 -0.01 10.43
CA VAL A 29 -12.01 -0.92 10.84
C VAL A 29 -11.45 -0.48 12.17
N LEU A 30 -11.63 -1.31 13.21
CA LEU A 30 -11.05 -1.11 14.52
C LEU A 30 -9.77 -1.93 14.67
N LYS A 31 -8.64 -1.26 14.87
CA LYS A 31 -7.36 -1.86 15.19
C LYS A 31 -7.02 -1.60 16.65
N ILE A 32 -6.69 -2.65 17.40
CA ILE A 32 -6.33 -2.57 18.81
C ILE A 32 -4.92 -3.14 18.98
N GLU A 33 -4.06 -2.40 19.67
CA GLU A 33 -2.71 -2.83 20.00
C GLU A 33 -2.72 -3.88 21.13
N VAL A 34 -2.03 -4.99 20.90
CA VAL A 34 -1.99 -6.14 21.81
C VAL A 34 -0.69 -6.17 22.59
N CYS A 35 0.44 -5.94 21.91
CA CYS A 35 1.76 -6.03 22.52
C CYS A 35 2.21 -4.64 22.99
N LYS A 36 2.44 -4.49 24.29
CA LYS A 36 2.98 -3.25 24.89
C LYS A 36 4.51 -3.26 25.03
N ASN A 37 5.16 -4.39 24.67
CA ASN A 37 6.57 -4.67 24.96
C ASN A 37 7.45 -4.76 23.71
N THR A 38 6.97 -4.30 22.55
CA THR A 38 7.82 -4.12 21.37
C THR A 38 8.42 -2.73 21.36
N GLU A 39 9.65 -2.60 20.85
CA GLU A 39 10.27 -1.29 20.58
C GLU A 39 9.50 -0.48 19.52
N ILE A 40 8.57 -1.13 18.81
CA ILE A 40 7.75 -0.55 17.73
C ILE A 40 6.28 -0.64 18.13
N PHE A 41 5.67 0.51 18.43
CA PHE A 41 4.23 0.67 18.66
C PHE A 41 3.52 0.89 17.32
N GLN A 42 3.15 -0.19 16.62
CA GLN A 42 2.62 -0.10 15.25
C GLN A 42 1.37 0.77 15.15
N VAL A 43 0.46 0.71 16.14
CA VAL A 43 -0.77 1.53 16.09
C VAL A 43 -0.44 3.02 16.31
N CYS A 44 0.54 3.32 17.17
CA CYS A 44 1.01 4.68 17.41
C CYS A 44 1.70 5.27 16.18
N CYS A 45 2.59 4.50 15.53
CA CYS A 45 3.22 4.88 14.27
C CYS A 45 2.17 5.14 13.19
N GLU A 46 1.20 4.22 13.05
CA GLU A 46 0.12 4.35 12.08
C GLU A 46 -0.71 5.62 12.30
N ILE A 47 -1.14 5.90 13.54
CA ILE A 47 -1.84 7.16 13.88
C ILE A 47 -1.03 8.38 13.42
N SER A 48 0.27 8.42 13.74
CA SER A 48 1.14 9.55 13.41
C SER A 48 1.25 9.76 11.90
N VAL A 49 1.40 8.68 11.13
CA VAL A 49 1.47 8.74 9.66
C VAL A 49 0.13 9.12 9.05
N LEU A 50 -0.98 8.55 9.53
CA LEU A 50 -2.30 8.86 9.00
C LEU A 50 -2.70 10.32 9.24
N HIS A 51 -2.31 10.92 10.37
CA HIS A 51 -2.46 12.37 10.58
C HIS A 51 -1.63 13.18 9.58
N ALA A 52 -0.37 12.82 9.39
CA ALA A 52 0.54 13.52 8.47
C ALA A 52 0.12 13.44 7.00
N LEU A 53 -0.64 12.41 6.63
CA LEU A 53 -1.10 12.14 5.27
C LEU A 53 -2.62 12.37 5.11
N SER A 54 -3.28 13.01 6.07
CA SER A 54 -4.74 13.07 6.20
C SER A 54 -5.49 13.75 5.05
N ASP A 55 -4.80 14.53 4.21
CA ASP A 55 -5.34 15.15 3.00
C ASP A 55 -5.38 14.19 1.79
N LEU A 56 -4.68 13.05 1.88
CA LEU A 56 -4.65 12.05 0.81
C LEU A 56 -5.93 11.21 0.79
N SER A 57 -6.61 11.21 -0.36
CA SER A 57 -7.81 10.39 -0.57
C SER A 57 -7.55 8.88 -0.64
N CYS A 58 -6.29 8.47 -0.74
CA CYS A 58 -5.86 7.08 -0.95
C CYS A 58 -5.40 6.38 0.33
N ILE A 59 -5.58 7.02 1.49
CA ILE A 59 -5.25 6.44 2.80
C ILE A 59 -6.51 6.33 3.68
N PRO A 60 -6.48 5.48 4.72
CA PRO A 60 -7.51 5.46 5.75
C PRO A 60 -7.69 6.80 6.46
N LYS A 61 -8.94 7.27 6.60
CA LYS A 61 -9.23 8.40 7.47
C LYS A 61 -9.41 7.91 8.90
N ILE A 62 -8.79 8.59 9.84
CA ILE A 62 -9.03 8.37 11.26
C ILE A 62 -10.43 8.87 11.58
N LEU A 63 -11.28 7.97 12.06
CA LEU A 63 -12.59 8.31 12.61
C LEU A 63 -12.46 8.58 14.11
N PHE A 64 -11.74 7.72 14.82
CA PHE A 64 -11.46 7.84 16.25
C PHE A 64 -10.10 7.23 16.59
N GLU A 65 -9.45 7.80 17.60
CA GLU A 65 -8.26 7.25 18.24
C GLU A 65 -8.45 7.35 19.76
N GLY A 66 -7.87 6.41 20.51
CA GLY A 66 -7.99 6.42 21.96
C GLY A 66 -7.52 5.13 22.61
N TYR A 67 -7.95 4.90 23.84
CA TYR A 67 -7.56 3.71 24.60
C TYR A 67 -8.78 2.85 24.94
N THR A 68 -8.59 1.53 24.89
CA THR A 68 -9.56 0.59 25.45
C THR A 68 -9.63 0.75 26.97
N MET A 69 -10.67 0.20 27.61
CA MET A 69 -10.79 0.18 29.08
C MET A 69 -9.60 -0.50 29.78
N ARG A 70 -8.85 -1.35 29.07
CA ARG A 70 -7.64 -2.02 29.58
C ARG A 70 -6.35 -1.25 29.24
N GLY A 71 -6.48 -0.04 28.72
CA GLY A 71 -5.37 0.85 28.38
C GLY A 71 -4.55 0.39 27.17
N SER A 72 -5.15 -0.35 26.22
CA SER A 72 -4.52 -0.62 24.92
C SER A 72 -4.88 0.49 23.94
N LEU A 73 -3.91 0.96 23.15
CA LEU A 73 -4.17 1.94 22.10
C LEU A 73 -5.09 1.32 21.03
N ALA A 74 -6.04 2.11 20.54
CA ALA A 74 -7.01 1.72 19.55
C ALA A 74 -7.18 2.81 18.49
N LEU A 75 -7.31 2.38 17.24
CA LEU A 75 -7.50 3.22 16.07
C LEU A 75 -8.73 2.71 15.30
N LEU A 76 -9.63 3.62 14.95
CA LEU A 76 -10.82 3.35 14.15
C LEU A 76 -10.74 4.14 12.84
N THR A 77 -10.82 3.44 11.70
CA THR A 77 -10.74 4.07 10.36
C THR A 77 -11.93 3.73 9.47
N ASP A 78 -12.13 4.54 8.42
CA ASP A 78 -13.24 4.45 7.46
C ASP A 78 -12.97 3.51 6.27
N PHE A 79 -11.86 2.77 6.32
CA PHE A 79 -11.26 2.17 5.14
C PHE A 79 -11.61 0.68 5.02
N VAL A 80 -12.88 0.44 4.70
CA VAL A 80 -13.45 -0.90 4.54
C VAL A 80 -13.52 -1.27 3.05
N GLY A 81 -13.13 -2.50 2.72
CA GLY A 81 -13.16 -3.04 1.36
C GLY A 81 -12.85 -4.54 1.33
N LEU A 82 -12.86 -5.13 0.13
CA LEU A 82 -12.57 -6.55 -0.07
C LEU A 82 -11.04 -6.76 -0.16
N PRO A 83 -10.42 -7.61 0.68
CA PRO A 83 -9.00 -7.92 0.55
C PRO A 83 -8.64 -8.41 -0.86
N LEU A 84 -7.51 -7.95 -1.40
CA LEU A 84 -7.09 -8.32 -2.75
C LEU A 84 -6.94 -9.83 -2.93
N GLU A 85 -6.48 -10.55 -1.90
CA GLU A 85 -6.39 -12.02 -1.92
C GLU A 85 -7.76 -12.69 -2.15
N SER A 86 -8.80 -12.20 -1.47
CA SER A 86 -10.18 -12.65 -1.68
C SER A 86 -10.69 -12.24 -3.06
N TRP A 87 -10.45 -10.99 -3.47
CA TRP A 87 -10.84 -10.50 -4.80
C TRP A 87 -10.24 -11.35 -5.92
N ILE A 88 -8.97 -11.77 -5.81
CA ILE A 88 -8.32 -12.68 -6.77
C ILE A 88 -9.00 -14.04 -6.78
N SER A 89 -9.25 -14.61 -5.60
CA SER A 89 -9.94 -15.90 -5.47
C SER A 89 -11.32 -15.88 -6.14
N ASP A 90 -12.05 -14.78 -5.99
CA ASP A 90 -13.42 -14.65 -6.53
C ASP A 90 -13.43 -14.43 -8.06
N ASN A 91 -12.39 -13.82 -8.62
CA ASN A 91 -12.32 -13.48 -10.05
C ASN A 91 -11.53 -14.51 -10.90
N GLY A 92 -10.84 -15.46 -10.28
CA GLY A 92 -10.13 -16.53 -10.97
C GLY A 92 -8.93 -16.04 -11.77
N ASN A 93 -8.88 -16.34 -13.08
CA ASN A 93 -7.73 -16.00 -13.92
C ASN A 93 -7.73 -14.52 -14.32
N ILE A 94 -6.87 -13.73 -13.69
CA ILE A 94 -6.76 -12.29 -13.92
C ILE A 94 -5.86 -12.01 -15.12
N ASP A 95 -6.38 -11.27 -16.09
CA ASP A 95 -5.63 -10.87 -17.28
C ASP A 95 -4.59 -9.77 -16.99
N ASP A 96 -3.64 -9.59 -17.92
CA ASP A 96 -2.54 -8.63 -17.76
C ASP A 96 -3.04 -7.18 -17.70
N TYR A 97 -4.19 -6.89 -18.33
CA TYR A 97 -4.77 -5.54 -18.31
C TYR A 97 -5.28 -5.20 -16.91
N THR A 98 -5.96 -6.13 -16.27
CA THR A 98 -6.52 -5.99 -14.93
C THR A 98 -5.42 -5.91 -13.88
N ILE A 99 -4.38 -6.74 -14.00
CA ILE A 99 -3.17 -6.61 -13.17
C ILE A 99 -2.56 -5.21 -13.34
N PHE A 100 -2.46 -4.74 -14.58
CA PHE A 100 -1.92 -3.41 -14.82
C PHE A 100 -2.77 -2.30 -14.17
N GLN A 101 -4.10 -2.41 -14.17
CA GLN A 101 -4.98 -1.46 -13.46
C GLN A 101 -4.76 -1.48 -11.94
N ILE A 102 -4.68 -2.67 -11.34
CA ILE A 102 -4.35 -2.83 -9.91
C ILE A 102 -3.04 -2.10 -9.59
N ILE A 103 -2.00 -2.36 -10.39
CA ILE A 103 -0.69 -1.75 -10.18
C ILE A 103 -0.71 -0.24 -10.39
N LEU A 104 -1.52 0.29 -11.31
CA LEU A 104 -1.67 1.74 -11.51
C LEU A 104 -2.31 2.45 -10.31
N ASP A 105 -3.35 1.85 -9.73
CA ASP A 105 -4.01 2.38 -8.53
C ASP A 105 -3.01 2.43 -7.36
N LEU A 106 -2.29 1.33 -7.13
CA LEU A 106 -1.30 1.24 -6.05
C LEU A 106 -0.10 2.17 -6.28
N LEU A 107 0.39 2.28 -7.52
CA LEU A 107 1.42 3.26 -7.88
C LEU A 107 0.97 4.68 -7.59
N SER A 108 -0.29 5.02 -7.89
CA SER A 108 -0.83 6.35 -7.60
C SER A 108 -0.79 6.66 -6.10
N CYS A 109 -1.11 5.66 -5.26
CA CYS A 109 -1.03 5.77 -3.80
C CYS A 109 0.41 6.00 -3.34
N LEU A 110 1.36 5.14 -3.76
CA LEU A 110 2.77 5.27 -3.38
C LEU A 110 3.35 6.63 -3.76
N LYS A 111 3.06 7.11 -4.97
CA LYS A 111 3.54 8.43 -5.40
C LYS A 111 3.09 9.56 -4.49
N LYS A 112 1.81 9.52 -4.07
CA LYS A 112 1.27 10.53 -3.15
C LYS A 112 1.95 10.44 -1.78
N ILE A 113 2.12 9.23 -1.25
CA ILE A 113 2.81 8.98 0.04
C ILE A 113 4.26 9.47 -0.03
N HIS A 114 4.99 9.09 -1.08
CA HIS A 114 6.39 9.49 -1.31
C HIS A 114 6.54 11.00 -1.47
N ALA A 115 5.62 11.65 -2.18
CA ALA A 115 5.60 13.12 -2.34
C ALA A 115 5.39 13.87 -1.01
N HIS A 116 4.80 13.22 0.00
CA HIS A 116 4.64 13.77 1.35
C HIS A 116 5.86 13.49 2.26
N GLY A 117 6.93 12.89 1.73
CA GLY A 117 8.12 12.61 2.53
C GLY A 117 8.03 11.33 3.36
N TYR A 118 7.16 10.38 3.00
CA TYR A 118 6.99 9.10 3.68
C TYR A 118 7.25 7.93 2.75
N ILE A 119 7.68 6.80 3.29
CA ILE A 119 7.55 5.48 2.64
C ILE A 119 6.40 4.72 3.25
N TYR A 120 5.83 3.80 2.47
CA TYR A 120 4.80 2.91 2.98
C TYR A 120 5.40 1.72 3.74
N GLY A 121 6.48 1.12 3.24
CA GLY A 121 7.34 0.21 3.99
C GLY A 121 6.86 -1.24 4.10
N ASP A 122 5.61 -1.56 3.76
CA ASP A 122 5.08 -2.95 3.76
C ASP A 122 4.19 -3.24 2.55
N VAL A 123 4.66 -2.91 1.34
CA VAL A 123 3.94 -3.21 0.09
C VAL A 123 3.79 -4.72 -0.08
N ALA A 124 2.61 -5.23 0.29
CA ALA A 124 2.29 -6.64 0.24
C ALA A 124 0.81 -6.85 -0.12
N ILE A 125 0.52 -7.98 -0.77
CA ILE A 125 -0.84 -8.32 -1.22
C ILE A 125 -1.86 -8.34 -0.08
N ARG A 126 -1.45 -8.78 1.12
CA ARG A 126 -2.26 -8.82 2.35
C ARG A 126 -2.68 -7.44 2.87
N ASN A 127 -2.01 -6.39 2.39
CA ASN A 127 -2.24 -5.00 2.78
C ASN A 127 -2.90 -4.20 1.66
N VAL A 128 -3.54 -4.88 0.70
CA VAL A 128 -4.30 -4.24 -0.37
C VAL A 128 -5.77 -4.64 -0.27
N ILE A 129 -6.65 -3.66 -0.42
CA ILE A 129 -8.10 -3.86 -0.54
C ILE A 129 -8.62 -3.28 -1.85
N GLN A 130 -9.70 -3.86 -2.35
CA GLN A 130 -10.55 -3.27 -3.37
C GLN A 130 -11.69 -2.52 -2.70
N ARG A 131 -11.92 -1.28 -3.14
CA ARG A 131 -13.05 -0.44 -2.72
C ARG A 131 -13.52 0.39 -3.89
N ASN A 132 -14.82 0.35 -4.19
CA ASN A 132 -15.44 1.16 -5.25
C ASN A 132 -14.76 1.04 -6.62
N GLY A 133 -14.27 -0.15 -6.99
CA GLY A 133 -13.61 -0.37 -8.28
C GLY A 133 -12.11 -0.09 -8.29
N HIS A 134 -11.55 0.44 -7.21
CA HIS A 134 -10.14 0.81 -7.11
C HIS A 134 -9.41 0.06 -6.00
N PHE A 135 -8.08 0.03 -6.09
CA PHE A 135 -7.22 -0.67 -5.14
C PHE A 135 -6.41 0.30 -4.28
N TYR A 136 -6.30 -0.02 -2.99
CA TYR A 136 -5.68 0.87 -2.01
C TYR A 136 -4.89 0.08 -0.98
N PHE A 137 -3.87 0.73 -0.40
CA PHE A 137 -3.14 0.19 0.74
C PHE A 137 -3.92 0.38 2.05
N ILE A 138 -3.78 -0.59 2.94
CA ILE A 138 -4.22 -0.56 4.34
C ILE A 138 -3.03 -0.87 5.25
N ASP A 139 -3.13 -0.65 6.56
CA ASP A 139 -2.05 -0.98 7.51
C ASP A 139 -0.77 -0.14 7.29
N PHE A 140 -0.73 1.03 7.94
CA PHE A 140 0.41 1.95 7.88
C PHE A 140 1.34 1.78 9.10
N GLY A 141 1.28 0.63 9.79
CA GLY A 141 2.05 0.40 11.02
C GLY A 141 3.57 0.37 10.84
N LEU A 142 4.05 0.21 9.60
CA LEU A 142 5.47 0.26 9.23
C LEU A 142 5.82 1.47 8.35
N ALA A 143 4.85 2.32 8.02
CA ALA A 143 5.09 3.53 7.27
C ALA A 143 5.91 4.50 8.13
N THR A 144 6.81 5.24 7.49
CA THR A 144 7.76 6.10 8.21
C THR A 144 8.29 7.21 7.32
N SER A 145 8.82 8.27 7.95
CA SER A 145 9.33 9.42 7.22
C SER A 145 10.66 9.11 6.55
N LEU A 146 10.79 9.52 5.29
CA LEU A 146 12.01 9.42 4.48
C LEU A 146 13.21 10.10 5.16
N GLN A 147 12.98 11.10 6.01
CA GLN A 147 14.06 11.83 6.73
C GLN A 147 14.86 10.93 7.68
N PHE A 148 14.33 9.78 8.08
CA PHE A 148 15.02 8.85 8.98
C PHE A 148 16.02 7.95 8.25
N TYR A 149 16.07 7.99 6.92
CA TYR A 149 16.94 7.13 6.12
C TYR A 149 18.12 7.90 5.57
N PHE A 150 19.30 7.29 5.69
CA PHE A 150 20.50 7.78 5.03
C PHE A 150 20.37 7.73 3.50
N ASN A 151 19.59 6.77 2.98
CA ASN A 151 19.33 6.60 1.56
C ASN A 151 17.82 6.43 1.31
N PRO A 152 17.05 7.53 1.33
CA PRO A 152 15.60 7.50 1.19
C PRO A 152 15.15 6.89 -0.15
N TRP A 153 16.00 7.00 -1.17
CA TRP A 153 15.77 6.45 -2.49
C TRP A 153 15.67 4.92 -2.51
N GLN A 154 16.57 4.23 -1.79
CA GLN A 154 16.51 2.77 -1.74
C GLN A 154 15.21 2.28 -1.12
N GLU A 155 14.71 2.97 -0.09
CA GLU A 155 13.44 2.64 0.56
C GLU A 155 12.23 2.85 -0.38
N ILE A 156 12.23 3.94 -1.14
CA ILE A 156 11.23 4.18 -2.20
C ILE A 156 11.24 3.03 -3.21
N ILE A 157 12.42 2.56 -3.61
CA ILE A 157 12.54 1.44 -4.54
C ILE A 157 12.06 0.12 -3.93
N GLN A 158 12.22 -0.09 -2.61
CA GLN A 158 11.65 -1.27 -1.94
C GLN A 158 10.12 -1.32 -2.03
N ASP A 159 9.43 -0.17 -1.92
CA ASP A 159 7.98 -0.13 -2.13
C ASP A 159 7.60 -0.59 -3.55
N TYR A 160 8.38 -0.21 -4.57
CA TYR A 160 8.14 -0.64 -5.95
C TYR A 160 8.56 -2.09 -6.24
N ASP A 161 9.57 -2.64 -5.55
CA ASP A 161 9.83 -4.08 -5.56
C ASP A 161 8.63 -4.84 -5.00
N GLY A 162 8.03 -4.36 -3.91
CA GLY A 162 6.80 -4.93 -3.37
C GLY A 162 5.66 -5.01 -4.39
N LEU A 163 5.50 -4.00 -5.25
CA LEU A 163 4.56 -4.07 -6.37
C LEU A 163 4.92 -5.17 -7.39
N CYS A 164 6.20 -5.35 -7.68
CA CYS A 164 6.66 -6.45 -8.54
C CYS A 164 6.36 -7.82 -7.91
N GLN A 165 6.51 -7.95 -6.59
CA GLN A 165 6.12 -9.15 -5.86
C GLN A 165 4.61 -9.40 -5.93
N ILE A 166 3.79 -8.35 -5.82
CA ILE A 166 2.33 -8.45 -6.01
C ILE A 166 2.01 -8.95 -7.43
N ILE A 167 2.66 -8.43 -8.48
CA ILE A 167 2.48 -8.94 -9.86
C ILE A 167 2.78 -10.44 -9.92
N GLY A 168 3.90 -10.87 -9.33
CA GLY A 168 4.28 -12.28 -9.28
C GLY A 168 3.22 -13.15 -8.62
N ILE A 169 2.70 -12.71 -7.48
CA ILE A 169 1.67 -13.44 -6.73
C ILE A 169 0.36 -13.51 -7.53
N ILE A 170 -0.11 -12.39 -8.09
CA ILE A 170 -1.36 -12.37 -8.85
C ILE A 170 -1.26 -13.25 -10.10
N LYS A 171 -0.16 -13.13 -10.86
CA LYS A 171 -0.04 -13.79 -12.17
C LYS A 171 0.37 -15.25 -12.06
N PHE A 172 1.20 -15.58 -11.08
CA PHE A 172 1.88 -16.88 -11.00
C PHE A 172 1.68 -17.59 -9.66
N GLY A 173 0.91 -17.02 -8.73
CA GLY A 173 0.60 -17.63 -7.43
C GLY A 173 1.75 -17.63 -6.42
N LYS A 174 2.87 -16.95 -6.73
CA LYS A 174 4.03 -16.91 -5.84
C LYS A 174 4.89 -15.66 -6.04
N LYS A 175 5.65 -15.30 -5.02
CA LYS A 175 6.76 -14.35 -5.15
C LYS A 175 7.78 -14.85 -6.18
N MET A 176 8.36 -13.92 -6.92
CA MET A 176 9.32 -14.21 -7.99
C MET A 176 10.45 -13.19 -7.96
N SER A 177 11.63 -13.63 -8.39
CA SER A 177 12.73 -12.72 -8.66
C SER A 177 12.43 -11.81 -9.86
N PHE A 178 13.11 -10.67 -9.95
CA PHE A 178 13.02 -9.80 -11.12
C PHE A 178 13.31 -10.56 -12.42
N LEU A 179 14.34 -11.42 -12.45
CA LEU A 179 14.71 -12.18 -13.65
C LEU A 179 13.55 -13.09 -14.10
N GLU A 180 12.96 -13.86 -13.18
CA GLU A 180 11.82 -14.73 -13.49
C GLU A 180 10.62 -13.94 -14.02
N LEU A 181 10.32 -12.79 -13.41
CA LEU A 181 9.24 -11.90 -13.85
C LEU A 181 9.53 -11.35 -15.25
N ILE A 182 10.75 -10.86 -15.49
CA ILE A 182 11.17 -10.30 -16.79
C ILE A 182 11.07 -11.36 -17.90
N ASP A 183 11.45 -12.59 -17.62
CA ASP A 183 11.41 -13.68 -18.60
C ASP A 183 9.98 -14.11 -18.93
N LYS A 184 9.07 -14.09 -17.96
CA LYS A 184 7.70 -14.59 -18.11
C LYS A 184 6.69 -13.53 -18.54
N LEU A 185 6.87 -12.28 -18.12
CA LEU A 185 5.94 -11.18 -18.41
C LEU A 185 6.11 -10.69 -19.84
N LYS A 186 5.09 -9.99 -20.34
CA LYS A 186 5.10 -9.32 -21.65
C LYS A 186 4.57 -7.89 -21.51
N GLY A 187 4.79 -7.09 -22.54
CA GLY A 187 4.25 -5.74 -22.65
C GLY A 187 4.59 -4.84 -21.46
N LYS A 188 3.58 -4.10 -20.97
CA LYS A 188 3.74 -3.05 -19.96
C LYS A 188 4.19 -3.58 -18.59
N LEU A 189 3.72 -4.76 -18.18
CA LEU A 189 4.14 -5.37 -16.92
C LEU A 189 5.64 -5.73 -16.95
N LYS A 190 6.12 -6.30 -18.06
CA LYS A 190 7.57 -6.55 -18.24
C LYS A 190 8.36 -5.25 -18.20
N SER A 191 7.91 -4.20 -18.90
CA SER A 191 8.59 -2.90 -18.89
C SER A 191 8.67 -2.31 -17.48
N PHE A 192 7.61 -2.44 -16.68
CA PHE A 192 7.59 -1.97 -15.29
C PHE A 192 8.61 -2.71 -14.43
N VAL A 193 8.64 -4.04 -14.50
CA VAL A 193 9.59 -4.87 -13.73
C VAL A 193 11.04 -4.58 -14.14
N ILE A 194 11.34 -4.48 -15.44
CA ILE A 194 12.69 -4.09 -15.93
C ILE A 194 13.11 -2.74 -15.34
N PHE A 195 12.17 -1.80 -15.26
CA PHE A 195 12.47 -0.50 -14.71
C PHE A 195 12.83 -0.55 -13.23
N VAL A 196 12.00 -1.20 -12.41
CA VAL A 196 12.26 -1.35 -10.97
C VAL A 196 13.58 -2.09 -10.73
N GLU A 197 13.84 -3.15 -11.49
CA GLU A 197 15.10 -3.89 -11.42
C GLU A 197 16.31 -2.98 -11.71
N ASN A 198 16.26 -2.18 -12.79
CA ASN A 198 17.35 -1.25 -13.10
C ASN A 198 17.53 -0.19 -12.02
N ALA A 199 16.44 0.35 -11.47
CA ALA A 199 16.46 1.36 -10.43
C ALA A 199 17.04 0.84 -9.11
N SER A 200 16.76 -0.42 -8.75
CA SER A 200 17.31 -1.08 -7.56
C SER A 200 18.84 -1.20 -7.56
N ARG A 201 19.46 -1.19 -8.75
CA ARG A 201 20.91 -1.29 -8.93
C ARG A 201 21.63 0.05 -8.89
N TRP A 202 20.92 1.18 -8.80
CA TRP A 202 21.54 2.50 -8.75
C TRP A 202 22.31 2.69 -7.44
N LYS A 203 23.55 3.19 -7.55
CA LYS A 203 24.43 3.47 -6.40
C LYS A 203 24.30 4.93 -6.00
N THR A 204 24.37 5.21 -4.70
CA THR A 204 24.27 6.55 -4.06
C THR A 204 25.25 7.62 -4.56
N THR A 205 26.18 7.28 -5.44
CA THR A 205 27.18 8.21 -5.97
C THR A 205 26.68 9.12 -7.08
N ASP A 206 25.54 8.83 -7.73
CA ASP A 206 24.95 9.79 -8.67
C ASP A 206 24.00 10.75 -7.94
N LYS A 207 24.01 12.02 -8.35
CA LYS A 207 23.29 13.11 -7.66
C LYS A 207 21.78 12.80 -7.53
N GLU A 208 21.29 12.75 -6.30
CA GLU A 208 19.92 12.37 -5.92
C GLU A 208 18.81 13.10 -6.73
N GLU A 209 18.98 14.41 -6.99
CA GLU A 209 18.03 15.20 -7.79
C GLU A 209 17.82 14.63 -9.21
N LYS A 210 18.88 14.11 -9.84
CA LYS A 210 18.76 13.51 -11.19
C LYS A 210 18.01 12.18 -11.17
N TYR A 211 17.92 11.50 -10.03
CA TYR A 211 17.16 10.25 -9.91
C TYR A 211 15.67 10.50 -9.79
N LEU A 212 15.26 11.47 -8.98
CA LEU A 212 13.84 11.84 -8.86
C LEU A 212 13.29 12.29 -10.21
N GLU A 213 14.02 13.13 -10.94
CA GLU A 213 13.62 13.56 -12.28
C GLU A 213 13.53 12.40 -13.28
N LYS A 214 14.50 11.47 -13.28
CA LYS A 214 14.47 10.29 -14.16
C LYS A 214 13.33 9.34 -13.79
N PHE A 215 13.12 9.14 -12.49
CA PHE A 215 12.07 8.28 -11.97
C PHE A 215 10.71 8.83 -12.31
N ASP A 216 10.46 10.10 -12.02
CA ASP A 216 9.22 10.79 -12.39
C ASP A 216 9.03 10.81 -13.90
N ALA A 217 10.07 11.04 -14.69
CA ALA A 217 9.98 10.97 -16.15
C ALA A 217 9.56 9.57 -16.63
N ILE A 218 10.11 8.52 -16.04
CA ILE A 218 9.79 7.14 -16.42
C ILE A 218 8.37 6.78 -15.97
N ILE A 219 8.00 7.10 -14.74
CA ILE A 219 6.64 6.91 -14.24
C ILE A 219 5.63 7.71 -15.08
N ARG A 220 5.94 8.96 -15.46
CA ARG A 220 5.12 9.75 -16.40
C ARG A 220 4.96 9.04 -17.74
N GLN A 221 6.02 8.45 -18.30
CA GLN A 221 5.90 7.63 -19.51
C GLN A 221 4.97 6.42 -19.35
N PHE A 222 4.89 5.82 -18.15
CA PHE A 222 3.91 4.75 -17.87
C PHE A 222 2.47 5.27 -17.89
N TYR A 223 2.22 6.45 -17.31
CA TYR A 223 0.90 7.10 -17.30
C TYR A 223 0.49 7.67 -18.68
N GLU A 224 1.39 8.31 -19.41
CA GLU A 224 1.09 8.95 -20.70
C GLU A 224 0.82 7.95 -21.84
N LYS A 225 1.30 6.71 -21.70
CA LYS A 225 1.06 5.62 -22.65
C LYS A 225 -0.23 4.82 -22.35
N LEU A 226 -1.11 5.31 -21.48
CA LEU A 226 -2.47 4.77 -21.38
C LEU A 226 -3.24 5.08 -22.68
N PRO A 227 -4.08 4.15 -23.18
CA PRO A 227 -5.01 4.47 -24.25
C PRO A 227 -5.87 5.67 -23.84
N LYS A 228 -5.94 6.71 -24.68
CA LYS A 228 -6.73 7.95 -24.46
C LYS A 228 -8.24 7.75 -24.23
N LYS A 229 -8.72 6.51 -24.11
CA LYS A 229 -10.13 6.19 -23.87
C LYS A 229 -10.54 6.26 -22.38
N ILE A 230 -9.63 6.61 -21.47
CA ILE A 230 -9.93 6.69 -20.03
C ILE A 230 -9.33 7.97 -19.44
N LEU A 231 -9.79 9.11 -19.95
CA LEU A 231 -9.62 10.44 -19.35
C LEU A 231 -10.95 11.20 -19.57
N GLN A 232 -12.03 10.59 -19.09
CA GLN A 232 -13.29 11.27 -18.80
C GLN A 232 -13.78 10.73 -17.47
N ILE A 233 -13.19 11.25 -16.40
CA ILE A 233 -13.83 11.47 -15.10
C ILE A 233 -13.41 12.88 -14.68
#